data_AF-A0A5K1CE75-F1
#
_entry.id   AF-A0A5K1CE75-F1
#
_cell.length_a   1.000
_cell.length_b   1.000
_cell.length_c   1.000
_cell.angle_alpha   90.00
_cell.angle_beta   90.00
_cell.angle_gamma   90.00
#
_symmetry.space_group_name_H-M   'P 1'
#
loop_
_entity.id
_entity.type
_entity.pdbx_description
1 polymer ?
#
loop_
_entity_poly.entity_id
_entity_poly.type
_entity_poly.pdbx_seq_one_letter_code
_entity_poly.pdbx_strand_id
1 'polypeptide(L)' 'YLKERSSILVIGLSVHTAPVEMREKLAIPEAEWPRAIEELCNLYHIEEAAVLSTCNRMEIYVVALSMHRGIREVKEWMSK' A
#
# COMPACT_ATOMS: atom_id res chain seq x y z
N TYR A 1 -19.42 14.85 16.02
CA TYR A 1 -18.06 14.56 15.53
C TYR A 1 -17.69 13.12 15.86
N LEU A 2 -18.26 12.14 15.15
CA LEU A 2 -17.76 10.77 15.21
C LEU A 2 -16.47 10.76 14.39
N LYS A 3 -15.32 10.86 15.06
CA LYS A 3 -14.04 10.55 14.44
C LYS A 3 -14.11 9.06 14.14
N GLU A 4 -14.41 8.69 12.89
CA GLU A 4 -14.26 7.32 12.43
C GLU A 4 -12.84 6.88 12.81
N ARG A 5 -12.72 5.70 13.43
CA ARG A 5 -11.41 5.23 13.89
C ARG A 5 -10.57 4.87 12.67
N SER A 6 -9.70 5.79 12.23
CA SER A 6 -8.67 5.48 11.26
C SER A 6 -7.69 4.45 11.83
N SER A 7 -7.21 3.56 10.98
CA SER A 7 -6.23 2.53 11.33
C SER A 7 -5.00 2.66 10.45
N ILE A 8 -3.82 2.46 11.05
CA ILE A 8 -2.58 2.29 10.30
C ILE A 8 -2.49 0.83 9.85
N LEU A 9 -2.33 0.62 8.55
CA LEU A 9 -2.26 -0.71 7.94
C LEU A 9 -0.95 -0.85 7.18
N VAL A 10 -0.44 -2.07 7.12
CA VAL A 10 0.61 -2.48 6.19
C VAL A 10 0.06 -3.56 5.28
N ILE A 11 0.18 -3.35 3.97
CA ILE A 11 -0.21 -4.30 2.94
C ILE A 11 1.01 -4.53 2.04
N GLY A 12 1.39 -5.78 1.82
CA GLY A 12 2.57 -6.05 1.00
C GLY A 12 3.05 -7.50 1.04
N LEU A 13 4.23 -7.69 0.48
CA LEU A 13 4.95 -8.96 0.44
C LEU A 13 6.35 -8.80 1.02
N SER A 14 6.85 -9.89 1.61
CA SER A 14 8.23 -9.97 2.11
C SER A 14 8.90 -11.24 1.59
N VAL A 15 10.21 -11.32 1.73
CA VAL A 15 10.99 -12.53 1.43
C VAL A 15 10.51 -13.77 2.21
N HIS A 16 9.83 -13.58 3.35
CA HIS A 16 9.27 -14.68 4.14
C HIS A 16 7.94 -15.21 3.58
N THR A 17 7.25 -14.43 2.75
CA THR A 17 5.89 -14.74 2.27
C THR A 17 5.79 -14.88 0.76
N ALA A 18 6.77 -14.40 0.00
CA ALA A 18 6.77 -14.46 -1.46
C ALA A 18 8.18 -14.62 -2.06
N PRO A 19 8.30 -15.40 -3.16
CA PRO A 19 9.55 -15.54 -3.88
C PRO A 19 9.95 -14.24 -4.59
N VAL A 20 11.20 -14.14 -5.04
CA VAL A 20 11.76 -12.90 -5.60
C VAL A 20 11.02 -12.44 -6.86
N GLU A 21 10.64 -13.36 -7.74
CA GLU A 21 9.98 -13.09 -9.02
C GLU A 21 8.59 -12.47 -8.82
N MET A 22 7.92 -12.77 -7.71
CA MET A 22 6.65 -12.14 -7.36
C MET A 22 6.86 -10.74 -6.78
N ARG A 23 7.93 -10.52 -6.01
CA ARG A 23 8.24 -9.23 -5.41
C ARG A 23 8.73 -8.22 -6.45
N GLU A 24 9.50 -8.66 -7.43
CA GLU A 24 9.98 -7.82 -8.54
C GLU A 24 8.84 -7.26 -9.39
N LYS A 25 7.77 -8.02 -9.60
CA LYS A 25 6.57 -7.55 -10.32
C LYS A 25 5.85 -6.39 -9.62
N LEU A 26 6.01 -6.28 -8.31
CA LEU A 26 5.39 -5.25 -7.48
C LEU A 26 6.38 -4.17 -7.06
N ALA A 27 7.65 -4.28 -7.44
CA ALA A 27 8.67 -3.32 -7.07
C ALA A 27 8.37 -1.96 -7.73
N ILE A 28 8.40 -0.90 -6.93
CA ILE A 28 8.13 0.46 -7.39
C ILE A 28 9.45 1.23 -7.35
N PRO A 29 9.97 1.70 -8.49
CA PRO A 29 11.17 2.55 -8.53
C PRO A 29 10.97 3.82 -7.69
N GLU A 30 12.04 4.31 -7.06
CA GLU A 30 11.98 5.51 -6.20
C GLU A 30 11.40 6.73 -6.92
N ALA A 31 11.72 6.89 -8.21
CA ALA A 31 11.19 7.96 -9.05
C ALA A 31 9.65 7.92 -9.20
N GLU A 32 9.03 6.76 -9.00
CA GLU A 32 7.57 6.57 -9.11
C GLU A 32 6.85 6.67 -7.76
N TRP A 33 7.57 6.75 -6.64
CA TRP A 33 6.96 6.82 -5.31
C TRP A 33 5.98 7.99 -5.15
N PRO A 34 6.30 9.24 -5.57
CA PRO A 34 5.35 10.35 -5.43
C PRO A 34 4.04 10.09 -6.15
N ARG A 35 4.11 9.51 -7.36
CA ARG A 35 2.93 9.16 -8.15
C ARG A 35 2.14 8.03 -7.49
N ALA A 36 2.79 6.97 -7.03
CA ALA A 36 2.13 5.86 -6.36
C ALA A 36 1.41 6.32 -5.08
N ILE A 37 2.04 7.18 -4.29
CA ILE A 37 1.44 7.77 -3.08
C ILE A 37 0.23 8.63 -3.44
N GLU A 38 0.32 9.47 -4.49
CA GLU A 38 -0.80 10.28 -4.97
C GLU A 38 -1.98 9.41 -5.44
N GLU A 39 -1.71 8.36 -6.23
CA GLU A 39 -2.75 7.41 -6.67
C GLU A 39 -3.43 6.70 -5.49
N LEU A 40 -2.67 6.31 -4.46
CA LEU A 40 -3.19 5.68 -3.25
C LEU A 40 -4.03 6.65 -2.40
N CYS A 41 -3.57 7.88 -2.20
CA CYS A 41 -4.30 8.89 -1.42
C CYS A 41 -5.55 9.43 -2.15
N ASN A 42 -5.66 9.21 -3.46
CA ASN A 42 -6.87 9.49 -4.22
C ASN A 42 -7.97 8.40 -4.07
N LEU A 43 -7.71 7.31 -3.33
CA LEU A 43 -8.69 6.28 -3.01
C LEU A 43 -9.59 6.74 -1.85
N TYR A 44 -10.88 6.37 -1.89
CA TYR A 44 -11.89 6.90 -0.98
C TYR A 44 -11.63 6.65 0.51
N HIS A 45 -10.91 5.58 0.86
CA HIS A 45 -10.72 5.18 2.25
C HIS A 45 -9.27 5.34 2.74
N ILE A 46 -8.40 6.03 1.98
CA ILE A 46 -6.98 6.22 2.30
C ILE A 46 -6.69 7.70 2.54
N GLU A 47 -6.23 8.06 3.75
CA GLU A 47 -5.88 9.44 4.11
C GLU A 47 -4.41 9.75 3.84
N GLU A 48 -3.53 8.79 4.09
CA GLU A 48 -2.09 8.90 3.92
C GLU A 48 -1.54 7.58 3.39
N ALA A 49 -0.44 7.65 2.62
CA ALA A 49 0.25 6.48 2.11
C ALA A 49 1.77 6.67 2.11
N ALA A 50 2.50 5.58 2.31
CA ALA A 50 3.93 5.49 2.13
C ALA A 50 4.31 4.18 1.45
N VAL A 51 5.34 4.23 0.60
CA VAL A 51 5.86 3.09 -0.15
C VAL A 51 7.21 2.68 0.44
N LEU A 52 7.37 1.38 0.72
CA LEU A 52 8.64 0.76 1.09
C LEU A 52 8.98 -0.35 0.09
N SER A 53 9.77 -0.01 -0.92
CA SER A 53 10.23 -0.95 -1.95
C SER A 53 11.72 -1.22 -1.83
N THR A 54 12.09 -2.47 -1.57
CA THR A 54 13.48 -2.92 -1.42
C THR A 54 13.65 -4.32 -2.03
N CYS A 55 14.89 -4.83 -2.05
CA CYS A 55 15.17 -6.19 -2.50
C CYS A 55 14.55 -7.31 -1.63
N ASN A 56 14.04 -7.01 -0.43
CA ASN A 56 13.52 -8.01 0.51
C ASN A 56 12.02 -7.86 0.81
N ARG A 57 11.44 -6.70 0.50
CA ARG A 57 10.04 -6.38 0.81
C ARG A 57 9.50 -5.33 -0.14
N MET A 58 8.20 -5.46 -0.40
CA MET A 58 7.39 -4.45 -1.06
C MET A 58 6.15 -4.24 -0.20
N GLU A 59 6.11 -3.12 0.50
CA GLU A 59 5.07 -2.80 1.49
C GLU A 59 4.50 -1.41 1.23
N ILE A 60 3.19 -1.29 1.40
CA ILE A 60 2.45 -0.05 1.38
C ILE A 60 1.88 0.15 2.78
N TYR A 61 2.28 1.26 3.39
CA TYR A 61 1.76 1.71 4.67
C TYR A 61 0.67 2.74 4.40
N VAL A 62 -0.50 2.59 5.01
CA VAL A 62 -1.61 3.52 4.82
C VAL A 62 -2.29 3.87 6.13
N VAL A 63 -2.81 5.09 6.21
CA VAL A 63 -3.84 5.48 7.18
C VAL A 63 -5.19 5.31 6.51
N ALA A 64 -6.02 4.39 7.00
CA ALA A 64 -7.29 4.05 6.37
C ALA A 64 -8.48 4.37 7.28
N LEU A 65 -9.50 5.03 6.72
CA LEU A 65 -10.76 5.36 7.40
C LEU A 65 -11.57 4.10 7.79
N SER A 66 -11.40 3.03 7.02
CA SER A 66 -11.99 1.72 7.28
C SER A 66 -11.01 0.62 6.93
N MET A 67 -10.63 -0.20 7.91
CA MET A 67 -9.67 -1.29 7.72
C MET A 67 -10.04 -2.20 6.54
N HIS A 68 -11.28 -2.69 6.50
CA HIS A 68 -11.70 -3.66 5.48
C HIS A 68 -11.74 -3.05 4.08
N ARG A 69 -12.21 -1.80 3.95
CA ARG A 69 -12.30 -1.12 2.66
C ARG A 69 -10.94 -0.65 2.17
N GLY A 70 -10.11 -0.10 3.06
CA GLY A 70 -8.73 0.30 2.76
C GLY A 70 -7.88 -0.88 2.29
N ILE A 71 -7.96 -2.04 2.96
CA ILE A 71 -7.28 -3.26 2.50
C ILE A 71 -7.71 -3.63 1.08
N ARG A 72 -9.03 -3.57 0.79
CA ARG A 72 -9.55 -3.94 -0.53
C ARG A 72 -9.04 -2.98 -1.61
N GLU A 73 -9.13 -1.68 -1.39
CA GLU A 73 -8.70 -0.67 -2.36
C GLU A 73 -7.19 -0.74 -2.64
N VAL A 74 -6.36 -0.90 -1.60
CA VAL A 74 -4.91 -1.05 -1.80
C VAL A 74 -4.59 -2.35 -2.54
N LYS A 75 -5.27 -3.46 -2.24
CA LYS A 75 -5.08 -4.73 -2.98
C LYS A 75 -5.49 -4.62 -4.45
N GLU A 76 -6.60 -3.95 -4.73
CA GLU A 76 -7.05 -3.70 -6.12
C GLU A 76 -6.06 -2.81 -6.86
N TRP A 77 -5.52 -1.78 -6.21
CA TRP A 77 -4.47 -0.92 -6.77
C TRP A 77 -3.19 -1.72 -7.07
N MET A 78 -2.74 -2.59 -6.15
CA MET A 78 -1.56 -3.46 -6.35
C MET A 78 -1.75 -4.53 -7.42
N SER A 79 -2.98 -4.82 -7.83
CA SER A 79 -3.29 -5.84 -8.85
C SER A 79 -3.42 -5.25 -10.27
N LYS A 80 -3.33 -3.92 -10.41
CA LYS A 80 -3.26 -3.25 -11.71
C LYS A 80 -1.87 -3.41 -12.32
#